data_AF-A0A931G994-F1
#
_entry.id   AF-A0A931G994-F1
#
_cell.length_a   1.000
_cell.length_b   1.000
_cell.length_c   1.000
_cell.angle_alpha   90.00
_cell.angle_beta   90.00
_cell.angle_gamma   90.00
#
_symmetry.space_group_name_H-M   'P 1'
#
loop_
_entity.id
_entity.type
_entity.pdbx_description
1 polymer ?
#
loop_
_entity_poly.entity_id
_entity_poly.type
_entity_poly.pdbx_seq_one_letter_code
_entity_poly.pdbx_strand_id
1 'polypeptide(L)'
;LEPDQEIPGPVKEIFRRSEPDFKIQTHFYGYDGRGCDPTAFDCHYTYNLGMTAFHLMAHGKTGQMAAIKNLEQPFENWEPIGIPIARLMHLEERKGRLELVMEKSLVDLSSNAFRVFKGMREKWLAAKPGADHFRKPGPVRCDSRSAEDRPITLTLNAIDMRTKKRSNDQNP
;
A
#
# COMPACT_ATOMS: atom_id res chain seq x y z
N LEU A 1 -38.60 8.57 38.31
CA LEU A 1 -37.77 9.68 38.81
C LEU A 1 -38.46 10.94 38.35
N GLU A 2 -38.95 11.74 39.28
CA GLU A 2 -39.44 13.09 38.96
C GLU A 2 -38.30 13.89 38.30
N PRO A 3 -38.57 14.78 37.33
CA PRO A 3 -37.54 15.49 36.57
C PRO A 3 -36.51 16.22 37.43
N ASP A 4 -36.89 16.64 38.65
CA ASP A 4 -36.11 17.50 39.54
C ASP A 4 -35.53 16.78 40.77
N GLN A 5 -35.58 15.44 40.81
CA GLN A 5 -35.07 14.67 41.96
C GLN A 5 -33.54 14.50 41.89
N GLU A 6 -32.84 14.91 42.94
CA GLU A 6 -31.38 14.82 42.99
C GLU A 6 -30.89 13.36 42.95
N ILE A 7 -30.04 13.04 41.97
CA ILE A 7 -29.53 11.68 41.76
C ILE A 7 -28.69 11.24 42.97
N PRO A 8 -28.95 10.07 43.58
CA PRO A 8 -28.18 9.55 44.71
C PRO A 8 -26.68 9.44 44.42
N GLY A 9 -25.84 9.79 45.40
CA GLY A 9 -24.37 9.77 45.30
C GLY A 9 -23.77 8.47 44.75
N PRO A 10 -24.18 7.27 45.21
CA PRO A 10 -23.68 5.99 44.69
C PRO A 10 -23.97 5.77 43.20
N VAL A 11 -25.10 6.28 42.70
CA VAL A 11 -25.46 6.18 41.27
C VAL A 11 -24.57 7.09 40.44
N LYS A 12 -24.25 8.30 40.93
CA LYS A 12 -23.28 9.21 40.29
C LYS A 12 -21.88 8.59 40.22
N GLU A 13 -21.45 7.87 41.25
CA GLU A 13 -20.15 7.21 41.30
C GLU A 13 -20.05 6.02 40.34
N ILE A 14 -21.07 5.17 40.30
CA ILE A 14 -21.18 4.07 39.33
C ILE A 14 -21.19 4.63 37.89
N PHE A 15 -21.93 5.71 37.65
CA PHE A 15 -21.99 6.36 36.35
C PHE A 15 -20.62 6.90 35.92
N ARG A 16 -19.93 7.65 36.78
CA ARG A 16 -18.56 8.15 36.49
C ARG A 16 -17.57 7.02 36.22
N ARG A 17 -17.71 5.87 36.88
CA ARG A 17 -16.86 4.70 36.63
C ARG A 17 -17.19 4.00 35.31
N SER A 18 -18.42 4.17 34.80
CA SER A 18 -18.84 3.67 33.49
C SER A 18 -18.45 4.61 32.33
N GLU A 19 -18.14 5.87 32.61
CA GLU A 19 -17.64 6.81 31.61
C GLU A 19 -16.19 6.46 31.22
N PRO A 20 -15.90 6.24 29.93
CA PRO A 20 -14.54 5.97 29.47
C PRO A 20 -13.67 7.23 29.58
N ASP A 21 -12.52 7.14 30.27
CA ASP A 21 -11.47 8.18 30.27
C ASP A 21 -10.72 8.14 28.93
N PHE A 22 -11.06 9.04 28.02
CA PHE A 22 -10.49 9.08 26.67
C PHE A 22 -9.33 10.08 26.59
N LYS A 23 -8.11 9.56 26.38
CA LYS A 23 -6.88 10.34 26.18
C LYS A 23 -6.35 10.17 24.77
N ILE A 24 -5.95 11.28 24.15
CA ILE A 24 -5.51 11.32 22.76
C ILE A 24 -4.00 11.56 22.69
N GLN A 25 -3.33 10.85 21.79
CA GLN A 25 -1.93 11.11 21.40
C GLN A 25 -1.84 11.19 19.88
N THR A 26 -1.34 12.31 19.35
CA THR A 26 -1.21 12.55 17.92
C THR A 26 0.19 12.21 17.42
N HIS A 27 0.27 11.52 16.29
CA HIS A 27 1.54 11.11 15.67
C HIS A 27 1.55 11.51 14.18
N PHE A 28 2.71 11.95 13.68
CA PHE A 28 2.93 12.25 12.26
C PHE A 28 4.22 11.58 11.81
N TYR A 29 4.11 10.53 11.00
CA TYR A 29 5.24 9.78 10.47
C TYR A 29 5.42 10.10 8.99
N GLY A 30 6.62 10.52 8.58
CA GLY A 30 6.87 10.93 7.20
C GLY A 30 8.35 11.07 6.87
N TYR A 31 9.02 12.10 7.41
CA TYR A 31 10.42 12.39 7.09
C TYR A 31 11.36 11.23 7.40
N ASP A 32 11.18 10.62 8.58
CA ASP A 32 12.03 9.51 9.03
C ASP A 32 12.05 8.36 8.04
N GLY A 33 10.91 8.02 7.43
CA GLY A 33 10.79 6.91 6.49
C GLY A 33 11.36 7.16 5.09
N ARG A 34 11.72 8.41 4.73
CA ARG A 34 12.24 8.74 3.38
C ARG A 34 13.75 8.59 3.25
N GLY A 35 14.47 8.57 4.37
CA GLY A 35 15.92 8.44 4.44
C GLY A 35 16.40 7.16 5.13
N CYS A 36 15.50 6.22 5.40
CA CYS A 36 15.84 4.91 5.97
C CYS A 36 16.54 4.01 4.95
N ASP A 37 17.21 2.98 5.47
CA ASP A 37 17.77 1.92 4.64
C ASP A 37 16.67 1.23 3.81
N PRO A 38 16.93 0.97 2.51
CA PRO A 38 15.98 0.31 1.62
C PRO A 38 15.73 -1.15 2.03
N THR A 39 14.57 -1.67 1.65
CA THR A 39 14.29 -3.10 1.75
C THR A 39 15.11 -3.90 0.73
N ALA A 40 15.29 -5.21 0.94
CA ALA A 40 15.93 -6.07 -0.05
C ALA A 40 15.22 -6.01 -1.43
N PHE A 41 13.89 -5.92 -1.41
CA PHE A 41 13.09 -5.71 -2.62
C PHE A 41 13.45 -4.39 -3.33
N ASP A 42 13.52 -3.27 -2.61
CA ASP A 42 13.85 -1.96 -3.18
C ASP A 42 15.30 -1.94 -3.71
N CYS A 43 16.25 -2.60 -3.03
CA CYS A 43 17.62 -2.76 -3.52
C CYS A 43 17.65 -3.47 -4.88
N HIS A 44 17.02 -4.64 -4.98
CA HIS A 44 16.97 -5.38 -6.25
C HIS A 44 16.22 -4.60 -7.33
N TYR A 45 15.08 -4.00 -6.99
CA TYR A 45 14.26 -3.27 -7.94
C TYR A 45 15.00 -2.04 -8.51
N THR A 46 15.55 -1.19 -7.65
CA THR A 46 16.22 0.05 -8.07
C THR A 46 17.54 -0.22 -8.80
N TYR A 47 18.30 -1.24 -8.39
CA TYR A 47 19.50 -1.65 -9.12
C TYR A 47 19.17 -2.08 -10.55
N ASN A 48 18.14 -2.93 -10.72
CA ASN A 48 17.72 -3.40 -12.04
C ASN A 48 17.08 -2.29 -12.89
N LEU A 49 16.41 -1.31 -12.28
CA LEU A 49 15.95 -0.11 -13.00
C LEU A 49 17.14 0.68 -13.58
N GLY A 50 18.20 0.88 -12.80
CA GLY A 50 19.42 1.54 -13.25
C GLY A 50 20.08 0.80 -14.41
N MET A 51 20.22 -0.52 -14.30
CA MET A 51 20.72 -1.37 -15.38
C MET A 51 19.84 -1.28 -16.64
N THR A 52 18.52 -1.29 -16.47
CA THR A 52 17.57 -1.17 -17.59
C THR A 52 17.69 0.19 -18.28
N ALA A 53 17.81 1.28 -17.52
CA ALA A 53 18.03 2.62 -18.06
C ALA A 53 19.34 2.70 -18.86
N PHE A 54 20.42 2.11 -18.34
CA PHE A 54 21.69 2.04 -19.05
C PHE A 54 21.56 1.30 -20.39
N HIS A 55 20.89 0.13 -20.42
CA HIS A 55 20.68 -0.60 -21.67
C HIS A 55 19.83 0.19 -22.67
N LEU A 56 18.77 0.86 -22.23
CA LEU A 56 17.96 1.72 -23.10
C LEU A 56 18.81 2.84 -23.73
N MET A 57 19.66 3.49 -22.93
CA MET A 57 20.58 4.52 -23.41
C MET A 57 21.63 3.96 -24.38
N ALA A 58 22.25 2.83 -24.06
CA ALA A 58 23.27 2.18 -24.89
C ALA A 58 22.73 1.79 -26.27
N HIS A 59 21.44 1.45 -26.36
CA HIS A 59 20.73 1.18 -27.61
C HIS A 59 20.08 2.41 -28.26
N GLY A 60 20.45 3.62 -27.83
CA GLY A 60 19.99 4.88 -28.43
C GLY A 60 18.48 5.16 -28.25
N LYS A 61 17.83 4.53 -27.28
CA LYS A 61 16.40 4.75 -27.00
C LYS A 61 16.24 6.00 -26.12
N THR A 62 15.39 6.92 -26.56
CA THR A 62 15.05 8.17 -25.84
C THR A 62 13.55 8.25 -25.53
N GLY A 63 13.18 9.08 -24.54
CA GLY A 63 11.79 9.27 -24.11
C GLY A 63 11.14 8.01 -23.52
N GLN A 64 11.96 7.09 -23.00
CA GLN A 64 11.50 5.85 -22.37
C GLN A 64 11.67 5.94 -20.84
N MET A 65 10.68 5.43 -20.11
CA MET A 65 10.78 5.14 -18.69
C MET A 65 11.28 3.70 -18.52
N ALA A 66 12.38 3.51 -17.81
CA ALA A 66 12.82 2.18 -17.39
C ALA A 66 11.80 1.61 -16.39
N ALA A 67 11.36 0.37 -16.62
CA ALA A 67 10.44 -0.32 -15.74
C ALA A 67 10.78 -1.81 -15.69
N ILE A 68 10.33 -2.50 -14.65
CA ILE A 68 10.47 -3.94 -14.49
C ILE A 68 9.06 -4.52 -14.34
N LYS A 69 8.71 -5.54 -15.14
CA LYS A 69 7.46 -6.28 -15.02
C LYS A 69 7.62 -7.46 -14.07
N ASN A 70 6.48 -8.04 -13.68
CA ASN A 70 6.40 -9.28 -12.91
C ASN A 70 6.98 -9.16 -11.49
N LEU A 71 6.96 -7.96 -10.88
CA LEU A 71 7.50 -7.71 -9.53
C LEU A 71 6.84 -8.55 -8.43
N GLU A 72 5.62 -9.06 -8.69
CA GLU A 72 4.89 -9.97 -7.81
C GLU A 72 5.46 -11.40 -7.80
N GLN A 73 6.29 -11.75 -8.79
CA GLN A 73 6.90 -13.07 -8.97
C GLN A 73 8.30 -13.14 -8.34
N PRO A 74 8.87 -14.35 -8.19
CA PRO A 74 10.29 -14.52 -7.86
C PRO A 74 11.19 -13.74 -8.83
N PHE A 75 12.37 -13.35 -8.35
CA PHE A 75 13.29 -12.45 -9.04
C PHE A 75 13.69 -12.96 -10.44
N GLU A 76 13.77 -14.28 -10.61
CA GLU A 76 14.14 -14.95 -11.85
C GLU A 76 13.16 -14.67 -13.01
N ASN A 77 11.93 -14.27 -12.69
CA ASN A 77 10.87 -14.01 -13.66
C ASN A 77 10.67 -12.50 -13.94
N TRP A 78 11.53 -11.65 -13.37
CA TRP A 78 11.44 -10.20 -13.58
C TRP A 78 11.90 -9.83 -14.99
N GLU A 79 11.10 -9.01 -15.67
CA GLU A 79 11.36 -8.63 -17.06
C GLU A 79 11.65 -7.12 -17.16
N PRO A 80 12.88 -6.71 -17.51
CA PRO A 80 13.19 -5.31 -17.76
C PRO A 80 12.57 -4.82 -19.07
N ILE A 81 11.96 -3.64 -19.03
CA ILE A 81 11.26 -3.03 -20.17
C ILE A 81 11.47 -1.51 -20.24
N GLY A 82 11.26 -0.94 -21.43
CA GLY A 82 11.14 0.50 -21.64
C GLY A 82 9.71 0.88 -22.01
N ILE A 83 9.12 1.83 -21.28
CA ILE A 83 7.76 2.33 -21.53
C ILE A 83 7.85 3.73 -22.15
N PRO A 84 7.25 3.99 -23.33
CA PRO A 84 7.25 5.32 -23.91
C PRO A 84 6.50 6.33 -23.03
N ILE A 85 7.19 7.36 -22.53
CA ILE A 85 6.65 8.32 -21.56
C ILE A 85 5.43 9.07 -22.14
N ALA A 86 5.48 9.41 -23.42
CA ALA A 86 4.41 10.15 -24.09
C ALA A 86 3.04 9.44 -24.02
N ARG A 87 3.01 8.10 -23.91
CA ARG A 87 1.76 7.33 -23.80
C ARG A 87 1.11 7.41 -22.42
N LEU A 88 1.85 7.85 -21.40
CA LEU A 88 1.40 7.99 -20.02
C LEU A 88 0.95 9.43 -19.69
N MET A 89 1.09 10.34 -20.65
CA MET A 89 0.83 11.76 -20.47
C MET A 89 -0.53 12.15 -21.04
N HIS A 90 -1.18 13.11 -20.39
CA HIS A 90 -2.40 13.76 -20.86
C HIS A 90 -2.32 15.28 -20.61
N LEU A 91 -3.21 16.06 -21.24
CA LEU A 91 -3.28 17.50 -21.01
C LEU A 91 -4.13 17.78 -19.77
N GLU A 92 -3.58 18.56 -18.85
CA GLU A 92 -4.26 19.02 -17.63
C GLU A 92 -4.12 20.55 -17.55
N GLU A 93 -5.18 21.26 -17.14
CA GLU A 93 -5.09 22.70 -16.92
C GLU A 93 -4.50 22.99 -15.53
N ARG A 94 -3.37 23.69 -15.50
CA ARG A 94 -2.71 24.13 -14.27
C ARG A 94 -2.45 25.62 -14.33
N LYS A 95 -2.90 26.34 -13.30
CA LYS A 95 -2.71 27.80 -13.18
C LYS A 95 -3.17 28.56 -14.46
N GLY A 96 -4.25 28.10 -15.10
CA GLY A 96 -4.81 28.73 -16.31
C GLY A 96 -4.10 28.39 -17.62
N ARG A 97 -3.23 27.36 -17.65
CA ARG A 97 -2.52 26.92 -18.87
C ARG A 97 -2.62 25.41 -19.02
N LEU A 98 -2.73 24.94 -20.26
CA LEU A 98 -2.65 23.51 -20.57
C LEU A 98 -1.20 23.05 -20.48
N GLU A 99 -0.94 22.09 -19.60
CA GLU A 99 0.36 21.45 -19.41
C GLU A 99 0.23 19.94 -19.68
N LEU A 100 1.28 19.35 -20.23
CA LEU A 100 1.36 17.90 -20.44
C LEU A 100 1.84 17.24 -19.14
N VAL A 101 1.00 16.40 -18.54
CA VAL A 101 1.22 15.84 -17.20
C VAL A 101 0.95 14.34 -17.19
N MET A 102 1.71 13.61 -16.39
CA MET A 102 1.40 12.23 -15.99
C MET A 102 0.36 12.21 -14.86
N GLU A 103 -0.68 11.39 -15.03
CA GLU A 103 -1.73 11.25 -14.02
C GLU A 103 -1.20 10.60 -12.74
N LYS A 104 -1.66 11.08 -11.59
CA LYS A 104 -1.39 10.44 -10.31
C LYS A 104 -2.33 9.25 -10.16
N SER A 105 -1.79 8.03 -10.13
CA SER A 105 -2.57 6.84 -9.83
C SER A 105 -3.08 6.88 -8.38
N LEU A 106 -4.39 7.04 -8.22
CA LEU A 106 -5.08 6.96 -6.94
C LEU A 106 -5.36 5.49 -6.56
N VAL A 107 -5.86 5.28 -5.34
CA VAL A 107 -6.31 3.96 -4.91
C VAL A 107 -7.55 3.55 -5.69
N ASP A 108 -7.46 2.44 -6.42
CA ASP A 108 -8.60 1.82 -7.08
C ASP A 108 -9.48 1.08 -6.06
N LEU A 109 -10.71 1.55 -5.88
CA LEU A 109 -11.69 0.97 -4.96
C LEU A 109 -12.22 -0.40 -5.41
N SER A 110 -11.99 -0.77 -6.68
CA SER A 110 -12.31 -2.10 -7.21
C SER A 110 -11.15 -3.10 -7.09
N SER A 111 -9.95 -2.61 -6.75
CA SER A 111 -8.74 -3.45 -6.61
C SER A 111 -8.89 -4.53 -5.54
N ASN A 112 -8.19 -5.64 -5.71
CA ASN A 112 -8.26 -6.75 -4.76
C ASN A 112 -7.73 -6.36 -3.37
N ALA A 113 -6.63 -5.60 -3.31
CA ALA A 113 -6.10 -5.08 -2.05
C ALA A 113 -7.15 -4.25 -1.29
N PHE A 114 -7.89 -3.37 -1.99
CA PHE A 114 -8.94 -2.58 -1.35
C PHE A 114 -10.13 -3.44 -0.92
N ARG A 115 -10.53 -4.43 -1.71
CA ARG A 115 -11.61 -5.36 -1.35
C ARG A 115 -11.28 -6.17 -0.10
N VAL A 116 -10.04 -6.63 0.05
CA VAL A 116 -9.56 -7.30 1.26
C VAL A 116 -9.62 -6.37 2.47
N PHE A 117 -9.15 -5.13 2.32
CA PHE A 117 -9.28 -4.10 3.36
C PHE A 117 -10.76 -3.88 3.75
N LYS A 118 -11.65 -3.69 2.77
CA LYS A 118 -13.08 -3.46 2.97
C LYS A 118 -13.75 -4.63 3.70
N GLY A 119 -13.39 -5.87 3.38
CA GLY A 119 -13.93 -7.06 4.06
C GLY A 119 -13.47 -7.21 5.50
N MET A 120 -12.27 -6.73 5.84
CA MET A 120 -11.69 -6.90 7.16
C MET A 120 -11.91 -5.71 8.11
N ARG A 121 -12.19 -4.51 7.59
CA ARG A 121 -12.28 -3.28 8.40
C ARG A 121 -13.28 -3.37 9.56
N GLU A 122 -14.44 -4.01 9.36
CA GLU A 122 -15.47 -4.17 10.41
C GLU A 122 -14.98 -5.08 11.54
N LYS A 123 -14.18 -6.09 11.20
CA LYS A 123 -13.54 -6.99 12.18
C LYS A 123 -12.41 -6.29 12.93
N TRP A 124 -11.72 -5.34 12.30
CA TRP A 124 -10.63 -4.57 12.90
C TRP A 124 -11.10 -3.38 13.73
N LEU A 125 -12.35 -2.93 13.53
CA LEU A 125 -12.97 -1.88 14.34
C LEU A 125 -13.07 -2.24 15.84
N ALA A 126 -13.02 -3.54 16.17
CA ALA A 126 -13.08 -4.06 17.54
C ALA A 126 -14.30 -3.57 18.35
N ALA A 127 -15.43 -3.28 17.69
CA ALA A 127 -16.66 -2.80 18.32
C ALA A 127 -17.41 -3.85 19.18
N LYS A 128 -16.88 -5.08 19.28
CA LYS A 128 -17.46 -6.18 20.05
C LYS A 128 -16.45 -6.66 21.08
N PRO A 129 -16.90 -7.14 22.25
CA PRO A 129 -16.00 -7.75 23.24
C PRO A 129 -15.18 -8.89 22.62
N GLY A 130 -13.86 -8.83 22.75
CA GLY A 130 -12.95 -9.80 22.15
C GLY A 130 -11.50 -9.34 22.18
N ALA A 131 -10.62 -10.14 21.57
CA ALA A 131 -9.21 -9.79 21.40
C ALA A 131 -9.03 -8.81 20.24
N ASP A 132 -8.10 -7.87 20.39
CA ASP A 132 -7.72 -6.94 19.33
C ASP A 132 -6.94 -7.64 18.21
N HIS A 133 -7.17 -7.20 16.97
CA HIS A 133 -6.54 -7.77 15.78
C HIS A 133 -5.39 -6.90 15.26
N PHE A 134 -4.45 -6.53 16.12
CA PHE A 134 -3.24 -5.81 15.69
C PHE A 134 -2.18 -6.76 15.12
N ARG A 135 -1.38 -6.25 14.18
CA ARG A 135 -0.14 -6.88 13.72
C ARG A 135 1.05 -6.07 14.22
N LYS A 136 2.12 -6.75 14.61
CA LYS A 136 3.38 -6.15 15.02
C LYS A 136 4.44 -6.48 13.97
N PRO A 137 4.52 -5.73 12.84
CA PRO A 137 5.60 -5.93 11.90
C PRO A 137 6.94 -5.67 12.59
N GLY A 138 7.93 -6.51 12.29
CA GLY A 138 9.29 -6.30 12.78
C GLY A 138 10.02 -5.20 12.00
N PRO A 139 11.23 -4.80 12.45
CA PRO A 139 12.12 -3.95 11.67
C PRO A 139 12.46 -4.57 10.32
N VAL A 140 12.74 -3.72 9.32
CA VAL A 140 13.28 -4.16 8.02
C VAL A 140 14.60 -4.89 8.26
N ARG A 141 14.80 -6.02 7.57
CA ARG A 141 16.04 -6.81 7.60
C ARG A 141 16.48 -7.11 6.17
N CYS A 142 17.79 -7.10 5.95
CA CYS A 142 18.41 -7.55 4.70
C CYS A 142 19.12 -8.89 4.95
N ASP A 143 18.36 -9.91 5.33
CA ASP A 143 18.82 -11.29 5.44
C ASP A 143 18.16 -12.17 4.37
N SER A 144 18.67 -13.38 4.18
CA SER A 144 18.14 -14.32 3.19
C SER A 144 16.67 -14.72 3.45
N ARG A 145 16.15 -14.52 4.66
CA ARG A 145 14.76 -14.86 5.02
C ARG A 145 13.78 -13.77 4.63
N SER A 146 14.22 -12.52 4.63
CA SER A 146 13.41 -11.34 4.30
C SER A 146 13.63 -10.88 2.85
N ALA A 147 14.51 -11.55 2.11
CA ALA A 147 14.87 -11.21 0.73
C ALA A 147 13.68 -11.28 -0.26
N GLU A 148 12.66 -12.09 0.06
CA GLU A 148 11.44 -12.25 -0.74
C GLU A 148 10.24 -11.46 -0.19
N ASP A 149 10.41 -10.69 0.87
CA ASP A 149 9.31 -9.88 1.40
C ASP A 149 8.94 -8.80 0.39
N ARG A 150 7.69 -8.87 -0.08
CA ARG A 150 7.11 -7.92 -1.05
C ARG A 150 6.03 -7.08 -0.37
N PRO A 151 5.80 -5.84 -0.84
CA PRO A 151 4.70 -5.02 -0.35
C PRO A 151 3.36 -5.78 -0.45
N ILE A 152 2.60 -5.79 0.65
CA ILE A 152 1.34 -6.56 0.71
C ILE A 152 0.34 -6.16 -0.38
N THR A 153 0.32 -4.88 -0.76
CA THR A 153 -0.53 -4.35 -1.83
C THR A 153 -0.20 -4.96 -3.18
N LEU A 154 1.09 -5.14 -3.49
CA LEU A 154 1.55 -5.81 -4.70
C LEU A 154 1.07 -7.27 -4.74
N THR A 155 1.31 -8.01 -3.64
CA THR A 155 0.94 -9.41 -3.52
C THR A 155 -0.57 -9.64 -3.59
N LEU A 156 -1.38 -8.78 -2.94
CA LEU A 156 -2.83 -8.90 -2.97
C LEU A 156 -3.39 -8.63 -4.37
N ASN A 157 -2.90 -7.59 -5.07
CA ASN A 157 -3.38 -7.28 -6.40
C ASN A 157 -2.98 -8.34 -7.46
N ALA A 158 -1.91 -9.10 -7.22
CA ALA A 158 -1.48 -10.20 -8.08
C ALA A 158 -2.39 -11.44 -8.06
N ILE A 159 -3.26 -11.60 -7.05
CA ILE A 159 -4.06 -12.83 -6.86
C ILE A 159 -4.96 -13.13 -8.07
N ASP A 160 -5.56 -12.11 -8.70
CA ASP A 160 -6.46 -12.29 -9.86
C ASP A 160 -5.70 -12.66 -11.15
N MET A 161 -4.44 -12.23 -11.29
CA MET A 161 -3.63 -12.56 -12.47
C MET A 161 -3.27 -14.05 -12.51
N ARG A 162 -3.10 -14.69 -11.36
CA ARG A 162 -2.82 -16.15 -11.27
C ARG A 162 -4.03 -17.00 -11.63
N THR A 163 -5.24 -16.59 -11.26
CA THR A 163 -6.48 -17.30 -11.59
C THR A 163 -6.81 -17.21 -13.08
N LYS A 164 -6.63 -16.04 -13.70
CA LYS A 164 -6.82 -15.85 -15.15
C LYS A 164 -5.76 -16.55 -16.01
N LYS A 165 -4.50 -16.58 -15.58
CA LYS A 165 -3.43 -17.29 -16.29
C LYS A 165 -3.66 -18.81 -16.28
N ARG A 166 -4.10 -19.38 -15.14
CA ARG A 166 -4.46 -20.81 -15.04
C ARG A 166 -5.67 -21.21 -15.89
N SER A 167 -6.67 -20.33 -16.06
CA SER A 167 -7.81 -20.63 -16.94
C SER A 167 -7.46 -20.56 -18.42
N ASN A 168 -6.49 -19.72 -18.81
CA ASN A 168 -6.01 -19.66 -20.20
C ASN A 168 -5.05 -20.81 -20.56
N ASP A 169 -4.24 -21.30 -19.62
CA ASP A 169 -3.36 -22.48 -19.84
C ASP A 169 -4.13 -23.82 -19.83
N GLN A 170 -5.45 -23.82 -19.55
CA GLN A 170 -6.30 -25.01 -19.53
C GLN A 170 -7.24 -25.12 -20.75
N ASN A 171 -7.17 -24.20 -21.71
CA ASN A 171 -7.88 -24.33 -22.98
C ASN A 171 -6.84 -24.63 -24.07
N PRO A 172 -6.82 -25.86 -24.65
CA PRO A 172 -5.87 -26.24 -25.70
C PRO A 172 -6.08 -25.44 -27.00
#